data_AF-A0A7S2ZW67-F1
#
_entry.id   AF-A0A7S2ZW67-F1
#
_cell.length_a   1.000
_cell.length_b   1.000
_cell.length_c   1.000
_cell.angle_alpha   90.00
_cell.angle_beta   90.00
_cell.angle_gamma   90.00
#
_symmetry.space_group_name_H-M   'P 1'
#
loop_
_entity.id
_entity.type
_entity.pdbx_description
1 polymer ?
#
loop_
_entity_poly.entity_id
_entity_poly.type
_entity_poly.pdbx_seq_one_letter_code
_entity_poly.pdbx_strand_id
1 'polypeptide(L)'
;MRGGLRRFAAYRKIRGMVEIELDEFAFRQFDDPTYAGTRISYDKKAFEEKVNDYYRERVNVQQEFQDRPVLVDGYAPFCKHLFMPNFVGDSITCGRLCS
;
A
#
# COMPACT_ATOMS: atom_id res chain seq x y z
N MET A 1 5.73 49.10 7.09
CA MET A 1 6.50 48.22 7.99
C MET A 1 5.56 47.15 8.54
N ARG A 2 5.94 45.87 8.38
CA ARG A 2 5.38 44.64 8.99
C ARG A 2 3.93 44.32 8.60
N GLY A 3 3.66 43.41 7.67
CA GLY A 3 4.21 42.06 7.54
C GLY A 3 3.27 41.10 8.26
N GLY A 4 2.35 40.50 7.50
CA GLY A 4 1.31 39.62 8.02
C GLY A 4 1.88 38.36 8.65
N LEU A 5 1.33 37.97 9.80
CA LEU A 5 1.30 36.58 10.25
C LEU A 5 -0.16 36.17 10.36
N ARG A 6 -0.74 35.78 9.22
CA ARG A 6 -1.83 34.81 9.26
C ARG A 6 -1.22 33.56 9.86
N ARG A 7 -1.57 33.27 11.11
CA ARG A 7 -1.31 31.98 11.75
C ARG A 7 -1.96 30.93 10.86
N PHE A 8 -1.16 30.31 9.98
CA PHE A 8 -1.51 29.04 9.37
C PHE A 8 -1.45 28.00 10.50
N ALA A 9 -2.51 27.94 11.30
CA ALA A 9 -2.86 26.71 11.99
C ALA A 9 -3.12 25.71 10.86
N ALA A 10 -2.09 24.95 10.50
CA ALA A 10 -2.19 23.86 9.55
C ALA A 10 -3.33 22.98 10.04
N TYR A 11 -4.46 23.08 9.35
CA TYR A 11 -5.63 22.24 9.54
C TYR A 11 -5.19 20.81 9.23
N ARG A 12 -4.65 20.11 10.23
CA ARG A 12 -4.30 18.69 10.14
C ARG A 12 -5.61 17.93 10.15
N LYS A 13 -6.26 17.89 8.99
CA LYS A 13 -7.34 16.96 8.69
C LYS A 13 -6.74 15.57 8.88
N ILE A 14 -6.94 14.98 10.06
CA ILE A 14 -6.63 13.58 10.31
C ILE A 14 -7.64 12.82 9.44
N ARG A 15 -7.26 12.55 8.19
CA ARG A 15 -8.01 11.62 7.34
C ARG A 15 -7.94 10.27 8.05
N GLY A 16 -9.09 9.64 8.27
CA GLY A 16 -9.20 8.34 8.93
C GLY A 16 -8.17 7.38 8.34
N MET A 17 -7.16 7.06 9.15
CA MET A 17 -6.16 6.09 8.79
C MET A 17 -6.81 4.71 8.92
N VAL A 18 -6.78 3.95 7.83
CA VAL A 18 -7.28 2.58 7.80
C VAL A 18 -6.09 1.65 7.98
N GLU A 19 -6.21 0.64 8.84
CA GLU A 19 -5.24 -0.46 8.88
C GLU A 19 -5.61 -1.50 7.83
N ILE A 20 -4.60 -1.96 7.09
CA ILE A 20 -4.73 -2.98 6.06
C ILE A 20 -4.41 -4.32 6.71
N GLU A 21 -5.36 -5.25 6.65
CA GLU A 21 -5.20 -6.61 7.18
C GLU A 21 -5.07 -7.62 6.05
N LEU A 22 -4.34 -8.70 6.30
CA LEU A 22 -4.24 -9.83 5.40
C LEU A 22 -5.41 -10.79 5.61
N ASP A 23 -6.33 -10.83 4.65
CA ASP A 23 -7.44 -11.79 4.66
C ASP A 23 -6.95 -13.25 4.52
N GLU A 24 -7.64 -14.19 5.17
CA GLU A 24 -7.30 -15.62 5.16
C GLU A 24 -7.22 -16.20 3.73
N PHE A 25 -8.00 -15.65 2.79
CA PHE A 25 -7.94 -16.04 1.37
C PHE A 25 -6.54 -15.88 0.77
N ALA A 26 -5.78 -14.88 1.23
CA ALA A 26 -4.44 -14.55 0.78
C ALA A 26 -3.36 -15.44 1.41
N PHE A 27 -3.64 -16.16 2.51
CA PHE A 27 -2.66 -17.02 3.18
C PHE A 27 -2.11 -18.11 2.27
N ARG A 28 -2.89 -18.54 1.27
CA ARG A 28 -2.44 -19.50 0.25
C ARG A 28 -1.18 -19.03 -0.50
N GLN A 29 -0.96 -17.72 -0.66
CA GLN A 29 0.25 -17.21 -1.30
C GLN A 29 1.52 -17.41 -0.46
N PHE A 30 1.36 -17.60 0.84
CA PHE A 30 2.44 -17.76 1.81
C PHE A 30 2.66 -19.24 2.14
N ASP A 31 1.57 -19.96 2.37
CA ASP A 31 1.61 -21.30 2.96
C ASP A 31 1.54 -22.43 1.92
N ASP A 32 0.90 -22.20 0.76
CA ASP A 32 0.70 -23.25 -0.26
C ASP A 32 1.89 -23.29 -1.25
N PRO A 33 2.71 -24.36 -1.23
CA PRO A 33 3.82 -24.49 -2.15
C PRO A 33 3.40 -24.74 -3.60
N THR A 34 2.13 -25.12 -3.83
CA THR A 34 1.57 -25.40 -5.14
C THR A 34 0.77 -24.22 -5.70
N TYR A 35 0.73 -23.08 -5.00
CA TYR A 35 0.05 -21.89 -5.48
C TYR A 35 0.58 -21.46 -6.85
N ALA A 36 -0.32 -21.40 -7.85
CA ALA A 36 0.04 -21.17 -9.24
C ALA A 36 0.52 -19.73 -9.54
N GLY A 37 0.26 -18.78 -8.65
CA GLY A 37 0.64 -17.37 -8.80
C GLY A 37 1.89 -16.98 -8.01
N THR A 38 1.98 -15.69 -7.69
CA THR A 38 3.07 -15.15 -6.86
C THR A 38 3.08 -15.79 -5.48
N ARG A 39 4.21 -16.41 -5.15
CA ARG A 39 4.49 -17.01 -3.84
C ARG A 39 5.34 -16.07 -3.00
N ILE A 40 4.97 -15.92 -1.74
CA ILE A 40 5.54 -14.94 -0.81
C ILE A 40 6.20 -15.71 0.33
N SER A 41 7.53 -15.72 0.38
CA SER A 41 8.28 -16.32 1.50
C SER A 41 8.59 -15.24 2.53
N TYR A 42 7.61 -14.89 3.34
CA TYR A 42 7.72 -13.89 4.39
C TYR A 42 6.80 -14.22 5.56
N ASP A 43 7.11 -13.75 6.77
CA ASP A 43 6.18 -13.86 7.89
C ASP A 43 4.94 -13.00 7.63
N LYS A 44 3.73 -13.58 7.77
CA LYS A 44 2.47 -12.91 7.43
C LYS A 44 2.25 -11.63 8.24
N LYS A 45 2.57 -11.66 9.53
CA LYS A 45 2.41 -10.50 10.40
C LYS A 45 3.41 -9.40 10.07
N ALA A 46 4.68 -9.77 9.88
CA ALA A 46 5.71 -8.82 9.44
C ALA A 46 5.39 -8.20 8.06
N PHE A 47 4.76 -8.97 7.16
CA PHE A 47 4.32 -8.46 5.85
C PHE A 47 3.26 -7.38 6.02
N GLU A 48 2.24 -7.65 6.83
CA GLU A 48 1.15 -6.72 7.13
C GLU A 48 1.67 -5.43 7.80
N GLU A 49 2.56 -5.55 8.78
CA GLU A 49 3.19 -4.41 9.44
C GLU A 49 3.93 -3.52 8.43
N LYS A 50 4.69 -4.12 7.50
CA LYS A 50 5.40 -3.39 6.44
C LYS A 50 4.47 -2.69 5.45
N VAL A 51 3.37 -3.34 5.06
CA VAL A 51 2.35 -2.74 4.19
C VAL A 51 1.74 -1.52 4.86
N ASN A 52 1.41 -1.62 6.15
CA ASN A 52 0.83 -0.54 6.93
C ASN A 52 1.79 0.62 7.16
N ASP A 53 3.08 0.34 7.43
CA ASP A 53 4.12 1.36 7.51
C ASP A 53 4.18 2.19 6.22
N TYR A 54 4.28 1.51 5.08
CA TYR A 54 4.31 2.17 3.78
C TYR A 54 3.03 2.94 3.48
N TYR A 55 1.86 2.39 3.80
CA TYR A 55 0.59 3.09 3.65
C TYR A 55 0.55 4.39 4.44
N ARG A 56 0.97 4.37 5.72
CA ARG A 56 1.05 5.56 6.58
C ARG A 56 1.99 6.62 6.01
N GLU A 57 3.18 6.21 5.56
CA GLU A 57 4.14 7.11 4.92
C GLU A 57 3.53 7.78 3.68
N ARG A 58 2.86 7.01 2.82
CA ARG A 58 2.23 7.50 1.59
C ARG A 58 1.07 8.45 1.87
N VAL A 59 0.23 8.19 2.88
CA VAL A 59 -0.87 9.09 3.28
C VAL A 59 -0.32 10.43 3.77
N ASN A 60 0.79 10.43 4.51
CA ASN A 60 1.39 11.66 5.04
C ASN A 60 1.93 12.58 3.93
N VAL A 61 2.41 12.02 2.82
CA VAL A 61 2.91 12.79 1.66
C VAL A 61 1.85 13.02 0.57
N GLN A 62 0.61 12.53 0.74
CA GLN A 62 -0.41 12.56 -0.31
C GLN A 62 -0.78 13.99 -0.77
N GLN A 63 -0.63 15.00 0.09
CA GLN A 63 -0.88 16.39 -0.28
C GLN A 63 0.01 16.88 -1.43
N GLU A 64 1.17 16.25 -1.65
CA GLU A 64 2.12 16.58 -2.71
C GLU A 64 1.78 15.91 -4.06
N PHE A 65 0.94 14.87 -4.06
CA PHE A 65 0.65 14.04 -5.24
C PHE A 65 -0.85 13.98 -5.54
N GLN A 66 -1.47 15.13 -5.84
CA GLN A 66 -2.92 15.23 -6.12
C GLN A 66 -3.37 14.29 -7.26
N ASP A 67 -2.50 14.07 -8.26
CA ASP A 67 -2.80 13.24 -9.43
C ASP A 67 -2.59 11.72 -9.19
N ARG A 68 -2.04 11.32 -8.05
CA ARG A 68 -1.76 9.90 -7.73
C ARG A 68 -2.23 9.58 -6.32
N PRO A 69 -3.51 9.17 -6.14
CA PRO A 69 -4.02 8.79 -4.84
C PRO A 69 -3.24 7.59 -4.28
N VAL A 70 -3.13 7.53 -2.94
CA VAL A 70 -2.43 6.42 -2.25
C VAL A 70 -3.13 5.09 -2.51
N LEU A 71 -4.46 5.12 -2.45
CA LEU A 71 -5.31 3.99 -2.83
C LEU A 71 -5.91 4.29 -4.20
N VAL A 72 -5.58 3.47 -5.18
CA VAL A 72 -6.11 3.54 -6.54
C VAL A 72 -7.39 2.71 -6.61
N ASP A 73 -8.39 3.21 -7.30
CA ASP A 73 -9.65 2.50 -7.49
C ASP A 73 -9.44 1.24 -8.36
N GLY A 74 -9.97 0.12 -7.90
CA GLY A 74 -9.98 -1.14 -8.63
C GLY A 74 -11.21 -1.30 -9.51
N TYR A 75 -11.51 -2.55 -9.88
CA TYR A 75 -12.61 -2.86 -10.79
C TYR A 75 -14.01 -2.56 -10.23
N ALA A 76 -14.12 -2.39 -8.90
CA ALA A 76 -15.38 -2.16 -8.19
C ALA A 76 -15.18 -1.14 -7.05
N PRO A 77 -16.24 -0.48 -6.54
CA PRO A 77 -16.12 0.56 -5.51
C PRO A 77 -15.44 0.11 -4.21
N PHE A 78 -15.58 -1.18 -3.86
CA PHE A 78 -14.97 -1.80 -2.69
C PHE A 78 -13.53 -2.28 -2.92
N CYS A 79 -13.08 -2.34 -4.19
CA CYS A 79 -11.76 -2.83 -4.55
C CYS A 79 -10.80 -1.64 -4.63
N LYS A 80 -9.76 -1.64 -3.80
CA LYS A 80 -8.71 -0.62 -3.79
C LYS A 80 -7.34 -1.29 -3.95
N HIS A 81 -6.42 -0.58 -4.58
CA HIS A 81 -5.06 -1.04 -4.82
C HIS A 81 -4.03 -0.10 -4.21
N LEU A 82 -3.05 -0.66 -3.51
CA LEU A 82 -1.86 0.04 -3.03
C LEU A 82 -0.66 -0.49 -3.81
N PHE A 83 0.07 0.40 -4.48
CA PHE A 83 1.30 0.05 -5.20
C PHE A 83 2.53 0.40 -4.36
N MET A 84 3.36 -0.61 -4.11
CA MET A 84 4.52 -0.53 -3.24
C MET A 84 5.73 -1.22 -3.90
N PRO A 85 6.96 -0.74 -3.67
CA PRO A 85 8.16 -1.48 -4.06
C PRO A 85 8.17 -2.89 -3.46
N ASN A 86 8.57 -3.89 -4.25
CA ASN A 86 8.68 -5.25 -3.75
C ASN A 86 9.81 -5.35 -2.71
N PHE A 87 9.48 -5.70 -1.47
CA PHE A 87 10.42 -5.83 -0.37
C PHE A 87 10.68 -7.29 0.06
N VAL A 88 9.93 -8.26 -0.50
CA VAL A 88 10.01 -9.68 -0.11
C VAL A 88 11.04 -10.46 -0.96
N GLY A 89 11.62 -9.83 -1.98
CA GLY A 89 12.64 -10.44 -2.86
C GLY A 89 12.09 -10.94 -4.20
N ASP A 90 12.94 -11.55 -5.02
CA ASP A 90 12.75 -11.80 -6.46
C ASP A 90 11.73 -12.90 -6.84
N SER A 91 10.73 -13.20 -6.03
CA SER A 91 9.67 -14.17 -6.40
C SER A 91 8.65 -13.59 -7.39
N ILE A 92 9.12 -12.97 -8.47
CA ILE A 92 8.28 -12.54 -9.60
C ILE A 92 8.12 -13.72 -10.54
N THR A 93 7.09 -14.54 -10.32
CA THR A 93 6.60 -15.47 -11.35
C THR A 93 5.76 -14.71 -12.37
N CYS A 94 6.40 -13.84 -13.15
CA CYS A 94 5.83 -13.36 -14.38
C CYS A 94 6.38 -14.25 -15.49
N GLY A 95 5.57 -15.23 -15.92
CA GLY A 95 5.85 -16.00 -17.13
C GLY A 95 5.86 -15.03 -18.31
N ARG A 96 7.03 -14.51 -18.65
CA ARG A 96 7.25 -13.84 -19.93
C ARG A 96 7.08 -14.93 -20.99
N LEU A 97 5.89 -15.01 -21.57
CA LEU A 97 5.72 -15.59 -22.90
C LEU A 97 6.51 -14.70 -23.86
N CYS A 98 7.81 -14.98 -23.98
CA CYS A 98 8.58 -14.52 -25.12
C CYS A 98 8.01 -15.25 -26.34
N SER A 99 7.14 -14.59 -27.08
CA SER A 99 6.76 -14.95 -28.44
C SER A 99 7.75 -14.33 -29.43
#